data_AF-T0JF76-F1
#
_entry.id   AF-T0JF76-F1
#
_cell.length_a   1.000
_cell.length_b   1.000
_cell.length_c   1.000
_cell.angle_alpha   90.00
_cell.angle_beta   90.00
_cell.angle_gamma   90.00
#
_symmetry.space_group_name_H-M   'P 1'
#
loop_
_entity.id
_entity.type
_entity.pdbx_description
1 polymer ?
#
loop_
_entity_poly.entity_id
_entity_poly.type
_entity_poly.pdbx_seq_one_letter_code
_entity_poly.pdbx_strand_id
1 'polypeptide(L)' 'MKKKVQEYCIECGEITEFLYDGEEWLCKNCGSHNSQGVMNDSIPLNNDDEQDRA' A
#
# COMPACT_ATOMS: atom_id res chain seq x y z
N MET A 1 2.15 -17.27 -17.74
CA MET A 1 2.60 -17.19 -16.33
C MET A 1 1.73 -16.16 -15.64
N LYS A 2 1.01 -16.52 -14.56
CA LYS A 2 0.22 -15.54 -13.79
C LYS A 2 1.19 -14.67 -13.00
N LYS A 3 1.19 -13.36 -13.24
CA LYS A 3 2.00 -12.41 -12.45
C LYS A 3 1.32 -12.18 -11.11
N LYS A 4 2.09 -12.24 -10.04
CA LYS A 4 1.64 -11.97 -8.68
C LYS A 4 2.59 -11.00 -8.01
N VAL A 5 2.05 -10.02 -7.29
CA VAL A 5 2.81 -9.00 -6.56
C VAL A 5 2.20 -8.80 -5.18
N GLN A 6 3.01 -8.51 -4.16
CA GLN A 6 2.50 -8.14 -2.84
C GLN A 6 2.55 -6.63 -2.68
N GLU A 7 1.38 -6.00 -2.56
CA GLU A 7 1.23 -4.55 -2.41
C GLU A 7 0.12 -4.22 -1.41
N TYR A 8 0.00 -2.95 -1.05
CA TYR A 8 -1.08 -2.48 -0.19
C TYR A 8 -2.37 -2.31 -0.98
N CYS A 9 -3.46 -2.84 -0.45
CA CYS A 9 -4.79 -2.60 -0.99
C CYS A 9 -5.44 -1.39 -0.29
N ILE A 10 -5.76 -0.35 -1.06
CA ILE A 10 -6.40 0.87 -0.54
C ILE A 10 -7.86 0.64 -0.11
N GLU A 11 -8.47 -0.45 -0.56
CA GLU A 11 -9.89 -0.76 -0.30
C GLU A 11 -10.08 -1.52 1.01
N CYS A 12 -9.23 -2.52 1.28
CA CYS A 12 -9.30 -3.28 2.53
C CYS A 12 -8.29 -2.81 3.59
N GLY A 13 -7.33 -1.96 3.22
CA GLY A 13 -6.35 -1.43 4.15
C GLY A 13 -5.30 -2.45 4.61
N GLU A 14 -5.05 -3.49 3.83
CA GLU A 14 -4.09 -4.55 4.18
C GLU A 14 -3.07 -4.79 3.05
N ILE A 15 -1.87 -5.23 3.42
CA ILE A 15 -0.88 -5.73 2.45
C ILE A 15 -1.30 -7.13 2.02
N THR A 16 -1.52 -7.31 0.73
CA THR A 16 -2.07 -8.54 0.16
C THR A 16 -1.36 -8.91 -1.14
N GLU A 17 -1.53 -10.16 -1.57
CA GLU A 17 -1.14 -10.58 -2.92
C GLU A 17 -2.18 -10.07 -3.94
N PHE A 18 -1.70 -9.50 -5.03
CA PHE A 18 -2.47 -9.12 -6.19
C PHE A 18 -2.18 -10.09 -7.33
N LEU A 19 -3.24 -10.57 -7.98
CA LEU A 19 -3.14 -11.40 -9.18
C LEU A 19 -3.51 -10.58 -10.41
N TYR A 20 -2.66 -10.64 -11.43
CA TYR A 20 -3.02 -10.10 -12.74
C TYR A 20 -3.82 -11.13 -13.53
N ASP A 21 -5.07 -10.82 -13.87
CA ASP A 21 -5.93 -11.72 -14.63
C ASP A 21 -5.64 -11.66 -16.15
N GLY A 22 -5.04 -10.57 -16.61
CA GLY A 22 -4.80 -10.28 -18.02
C GLY A 22 -5.20 -8.86 -18.41
N GLU A 23 -6.09 -8.25 -17.63
CA GLU A 23 -6.57 -6.89 -17.82
C GLU A 23 -6.37 -6.06 -16.54
N GLU A 24 -6.75 -6.60 -15.39
CA GLU A 24 -6.77 -5.87 -14.11
C GLU A 24 -5.98 -6.61 -13.01
N TRP A 25 -5.61 -5.84 -11.97
CA TRP A 25 -5.01 -6.40 -10.76
C TRP A 25 -6.07 -6.66 -9.69
N LEU A 26 -6.22 -7.92 -9.30
CA LEU A 26 -7.19 -8.37 -8.30
C LEU A 26 -6.56 -8.53 -6.93
N CYS A 27 -7.07 -7.82 -5.93
CA CYS A 27 -6.72 -8.03 -4.53
C CYS A 27 -7.21 -9.41 -4.05
N LYS A 28 -6.33 -10.26 -3.54
CA LYS A 28 -6.71 -11.59 -3.05
C LYS A 28 -7.44 -11.62 -1.72
N ASN A 29 -7.39 -10.53 -0.96
CA ASN A 29 -8.04 -10.42 0.33
C ASN A 29 -9.51 -10.01 0.20
N CYS A 30 -9.80 -8.89 -0.50
CA CYS A 30 -11.15 -8.36 -0.64
C CYS A 30 -11.78 -8.54 -2.03
N GLY A 31 -11.00 -8.96 -3.03
CA GLY A 31 -11.50 -9.12 -4.40
C GLY A 31 -11.66 -7.83 -5.19
N SER A 32 -11.15 -6.69 -4.69
CA SER A 32 -11.25 -5.42 -5.42
C SER A 32 -10.23 -5.32 -6.57
N HIS A 33 -10.65 -4.70 -7.68
CA HIS A 33 -9.83 -4.50 -8.87
C HIS A 33 -9.07 -3.18 -8.80
N ASN A 34 -7.82 -3.18 -9.29
CA ASN A 34 -6.95 -2.01 -9.42
C ASN A 34 -6.83 -1.16 -8.14
N SER A 35 -6.85 -1.84 -7.00
CA SER A 35 -6.82 -1.25 -5.66
C SER A 35 -5.41 -1.18 -5.05
N GLN A 36 -4.37 -1.28 -5.87
CA GLN A 36 -2.98 -1.17 -5.41
C GLN A 36 -2.66 0.27 -5.05
N GLY A 37 -2.07 0.46 -3.87
CA GLY A 37 -1.56 1.74 -3.42
C GLY A 37 -0.23 1.60 -2.71
N VAL A 38 0.36 2.74 -2.39
CA VAL A 38 1.61 2.82 -1.64
C VAL A 38 1.25 3.12 -0.19
N MET A 39 1.67 2.25 0.74
CA MET A 39 1.73 2.66 2.15
C MET A 39 2.86 3.68 2.26
N ASN A 40 2.51 4.95 2.40
CA ASN A 40 3.50 5.98 2.68
C ASN A 40 3.85 5.92 4.17
N ASP A 41 4.72 4.97 4.55
CA ASP A 41 5.24 4.84 5.92
C ASP A 41 6.20 5.99 6.28
N SER A 42 6.56 6.80 5.28
CA SER A 42 7.29 8.05 5.46
C SER A 42 6.34 9.20 5.83
N ILE A 43 5.65 9.09 6.97
CA ILE A 43 5.48 10.29 7.78
C ILE A 43 6.84 10.48 8.43
N PRO A 44 7.69 11.44 8.00
CA PRO A 44 8.80 11.81 8.86
C PRO A 44 8.16 12.19 10.20
N LEU A 45 8.46 11.42 11.25
CA LEU A 45 8.28 11.91 12.60
C LEU A 45 8.99 13.25 12.60
N ASN A 46 8.23 14.34 12.64
CA ASN A 46 8.77 15.66 12.92
C ASN A 46 9.44 15.54 14.29
N ASN A 47 10.72 15.17 14.29
CA ASN A 47 11.64 15.42 15.39
C ASN A 47 12.10 16.88 15.24
N ASP A 48 11.13 17.79 15.29
CA ASP A 48 11.38 19.21 15.54
C ASP A 48 10.52 19.66 16.74
N ASP A 49 10.36 18.74 17.71
CA ASP A 49 10.25 19.16 19.10
C ASP A 49 11.66 19.63 19.51
N GLU A 50 11.75 20.91 19.92
CA GLU A 50 12.89 21.53 20.59
C GLU A 50 14.03 22.15 19.71
N GLN A 51 13.73 23.25 18.98
CA GLN A 51 14.74 24.32 18.84
C GLN A 51 14.67 25.22 20.08
N ASP A 52 15.45 24.80 21.07
CA ASP A 52 16.08 25.54 22.16
C ASP A 52 15.84 27.06 22.15
N ARG A 53 15.05 27.52 23.12
CA ARG A 53 15.15 28.89 23.63
C ARG A 53 16.40 28.96 24.52
N ALA A 54 17.50 29.48 24.00
CA ALA A 54 18.58 30.03 24.81
C ALA A 54 19.20 31.27 24.16
#